data_AF-A0AAD7N6P6-F1
#
_entry.id   AF-A0AAD7N6P6-F1
#
_cell.length_a   1.000
_cell.length_b   1.000
_cell.length_c   1.000
_cell.angle_alpha   90.00
_cell.angle_beta   90.00
_cell.angle_gamma   90.00
#
_symmetry.space_group_name_H-M   'P 1'
#
loop_
_entity.id
_entity.type
_entity.pdbx_description
1 polymer ?
#
loop_
_entity_poly.entity_id
_entity_poly.type
_entity_poly.pdbx_seq_one_letter_code
_entity_poly.pdbx_strand_id
1 'polypeptide(L)'
;MLGGFPPNAPDWQEAVVAPAARAMEVAAQEIYQGAKRKKKAKADAANPPRRGTHAAESVGVDGGGQPYPMMLCHSITNLAVFAGLFGLKCFERISGWTNVLFMAFTPDLHEYYCSTVNSLYEWDASQQRAKHLKRNFRAVFSVFTTATFNFGPITVTFPHIDFGNLAILIPSAILRHSNVKIQPGEHRYLFTQFTPAGIFRWDINTAASTSPQERARRQADRAVRWQEGVKMCTIWEATGGH
;
A
#
# COMPACT_ATOMS: atom_id res chain seq x y z
N MET A 1 8.35 -5.56 -5.47
CA MET A 1 8.45 -6.84 -6.22
C MET A 1 9.03 -6.51 -7.58
N LEU A 2 10.16 -7.09 -7.94
CA LEU A 2 10.88 -6.79 -9.19
C LEU A 2 10.43 -7.77 -10.29
N GLY A 3 9.15 -7.73 -10.66
CA GLY A 3 8.58 -8.69 -11.63
C GLY A 3 8.48 -8.18 -13.07
N GLY A 4 9.05 -7.01 -13.38
CA GLY A 4 8.98 -6.41 -14.72
C GLY A 4 7.54 -6.20 -15.19
N PHE A 5 7.32 -6.36 -16.50
CA PHE A 5 6.00 -6.33 -17.13
C PHE A 5 5.61 -7.73 -17.63
N PRO A 6 4.31 -8.01 -17.87
CA PRO A 6 3.87 -9.32 -18.36
C PRO A 6 4.55 -9.68 -19.70
N PRO A 7 5.09 -10.89 -19.88
CA PRO A 7 5.80 -11.28 -21.10
C PRO A 7 4.96 -11.14 -22.38
N ASN A 8 3.64 -11.33 -22.27
CA ASN A 8 2.69 -11.27 -23.39
C ASN A 8 2.01 -9.89 -23.53
N ALA A 9 2.64 -8.83 -23.03
CA ALA A 9 2.16 -7.45 -23.15
C ALA A 9 3.20 -6.55 -23.85
N PRO A 10 3.40 -6.71 -25.17
CA PRO A 10 4.39 -5.91 -25.92
C PRO A 10 4.05 -4.42 -25.93
N ASP A 11 2.78 -4.06 -25.70
CA ASP A 11 2.26 -2.69 -25.64
C ASP A 11 2.43 -2.04 -24.26
N TRP A 12 3.03 -2.72 -23.26
CA TRP A 12 2.99 -2.28 -21.86
C TRP A 12 3.51 -0.85 -21.66
N GLN A 13 4.56 -0.46 -22.39
CA GLN A 13 5.11 0.87 -22.30
C GLN A 13 4.10 1.95 -22.74
N GLU A 14 3.43 1.74 -23.88
CA GLU A 14 2.53 2.71 -24.49
C GLU A 14 1.13 2.69 -23.86
N ALA A 15 0.64 1.50 -23.51
CA ALA A 15 -0.71 1.30 -22.99
C ALA A 15 -0.81 1.38 -21.47
N VAL A 16 0.31 1.27 -20.74
CA VAL A 16 0.33 1.28 -19.27
C VAL A 16 1.26 2.35 -18.71
N VAL A 17 2.55 2.31 -19.03
CA VAL A 17 3.55 3.19 -18.38
C VAL A 17 3.32 4.65 -18.76
N ALA A 18 3.25 4.95 -20.06
CA ALA A 18 3.04 6.32 -20.54
C ALA A 18 1.73 6.97 -20.05
N PRO A 19 0.55 6.32 -20.13
CA PRO A 19 -0.69 6.90 -19.59
C PRO A 19 -0.68 7.00 -18.06
N ALA A 20 -0.08 6.06 -17.33
CA ALA A 20 0.04 6.18 -15.88
C ALA A 20 0.90 7.38 -15.47
N ALA A 21 2.02 7.61 -16.14
CA ALA A 21 2.88 8.76 -15.88
C ALA A 21 2.14 10.09 -16.13
N ARG A 22 1.48 10.23 -17.29
CA ARG A 22 0.66 11.43 -17.61
C ARG A 22 -0.45 11.66 -16.59
N ALA A 23 -1.15 10.59 -16.19
CA ALA A 23 -2.22 10.69 -15.20
C ALA A 23 -1.70 11.15 -13.83
N MET A 24 -0.52 10.66 -13.42
CA MET A 24 0.11 11.10 -12.17
C MET A 24 0.55 12.55 -12.23
N GLU A 25 1.05 13.04 -13.37
CA GLU A 25 1.38 14.45 -13.55
C GLU A 25 0.14 15.35 -13.41
N VAL A 26 -0.95 15.02 -14.11
CA VAL A 26 -2.22 15.76 -14.02
C VAL A 26 -2.76 15.75 -12.59
N ALA A 27 -2.80 14.58 -11.94
CA ALA A 27 -3.25 14.46 -10.56
C ALA A 27 -2.40 15.30 -9.59
N ALA A 28 -1.08 15.37 -9.81
CA ALA A 28 -0.20 16.22 -9.02
C ALA A 28 -0.56 17.70 -9.16
N GLN A 29 -0.86 18.16 -10.38
CA GLN A 29 -1.29 19.52 -10.65
C GLN A 29 -2.61 19.83 -9.93
N GLU A 30 -3.60 18.94 -10.03
CA GLU A 30 -4.91 19.14 -9.39
C GLU A 30 -4.81 19.18 -7.86
N ILE A 31 -4.04 18.26 -7.25
CA ILE A 31 -3.90 18.18 -5.79
C ILE A 31 -3.06 19.34 -5.23
N TYR A 32 -1.98 19.74 -5.91
CA TYR A 32 -0.99 20.66 -5.35
C TYR A 32 -0.95 22.06 -5.97
N GLN A 33 -1.52 22.29 -7.16
CA GLN A 33 -1.61 23.62 -7.77
C GLN A 33 -2.95 24.31 -7.49
N GLY A 34 -4.03 23.55 -7.23
CA GLY A 34 -5.33 24.09 -6.81
C GLY A 34 -5.41 24.50 -5.34
N ALA A 35 -4.55 23.94 -4.48
CA ALA A 35 -4.46 24.31 -3.08
C ALA A 35 -3.30 25.29 -2.87
N LYS A 36 -3.56 26.48 -2.30
CA LYS A 36 -2.51 27.33 -1.73
C LYS A 36 -1.63 26.42 -0.90
N ARG A 37 -0.38 26.18 -1.34
CA ARG A 37 0.61 25.34 -0.67
C ARG A 37 0.60 25.75 0.81
N LYS A 38 -0.13 25.02 1.67
CA LYS A 38 0.05 25.20 3.12
C LYS A 38 1.54 24.98 3.28
N LYS A 39 2.26 26.01 3.75
CA LYS A 39 3.69 25.91 4.05
C LYS A 39 3.81 24.60 4.81
N LYS A 40 4.35 23.56 4.15
CA LYS A 40 4.76 22.35 4.85
C LYS A 40 5.64 22.90 5.96
N ALA A 41 5.31 22.61 7.22
CA ALA A 41 6.13 23.06 8.34
C ALA A 41 7.59 22.85 7.93
N LYS A 42 8.42 23.89 8.08
CA LYS A 42 9.84 23.83 7.69
C LYS A 42 10.34 22.46 8.11
N ALA A 43 10.85 21.68 7.15
CA ALA A 43 11.42 20.38 7.45
C ALA A 43 12.35 20.59 8.63
N ASP A 44 12.04 19.94 9.75
CA ASP A 44 12.86 20.03 10.93
C ASP A 44 14.25 19.53 10.49
N ALA A 45 15.28 20.37 10.62
CA ALA A 45 16.62 20.00 10.17
C ALA A 45 17.13 18.76 10.93
N ALA A 46 16.58 18.52 12.13
CA ALA A 46 16.82 17.31 12.92
C ALA A 46 16.04 16.08 12.41
N ASN A 47 14.91 16.27 11.71
CA ASN A 47 14.02 15.21 11.22
C ASN A 47 13.57 15.49 9.77
N PRO A 48 14.43 15.27 8.77
CA PRO A 48 14.06 15.45 7.38
C PRO A 48 12.89 14.51 6.99
N PRO A 49 11.98 14.96 6.10
CA PRO A 49 10.88 14.11 5.66
C PRO A 49 11.41 12.83 5.01
N ARG A 50 10.97 11.67 5.53
CA ARG A 50 11.38 10.33 5.07
C ARG A 50 11.34 10.15 3.55
N ARG A 51 10.33 10.76 2.91
CA ARG A 51 10.05 10.66 1.48
C ARG A 51 10.52 11.89 0.69
N GLY A 52 11.50 12.65 1.18
CA GLY A 52 12.02 13.81 0.45
C GLY A 52 11.00 14.93 0.26
N THR A 53 11.18 15.73 -0.79
CA THR A 53 10.37 16.92 -1.09
C THR A 53 9.31 16.68 -2.17
N HIS A 54 9.23 15.49 -2.75
CA HIS A 54 8.25 15.20 -3.80
C HIS A 54 6.82 15.08 -3.24
N ALA A 55 5.86 15.34 -4.11
CA ALA A 55 4.44 15.17 -3.86
C ALA A 55 4.12 13.68 -3.65
N ALA A 56 3.54 13.33 -2.50
CA ALA A 56 3.17 11.96 -2.19
C ALA A 56 1.91 11.92 -1.34
N GLU A 57 0.91 11.17 -1.78
CA GLU A 57 -0.36 10.99 -1.07
C GLU A 57 -0.71 9.51 -0.95
N SER A 58 -1.17 9.12 0.24
CA SER A 58 -1.69 7.78 0.52
C SER A 58 -3.21 7.80 0.60
N VAL A 59 -3.88 6.82 0.01
CA VAL A 59 -5.35 6.69 -0.01
C VAL A 59 -5.75 5.23 0.21
N GLY A 60 -6.85 5.02 0.92
CA GLY A 60 -7.38 3.68 1.24
C GLY A 60 -7.72 3.56 2.73
N VAL A 61 -7.76 2.33 3.24
CA VAL A 61 -8.10 2.04 4.64
C VAL A 61 -6.85 2.05 5.51
N ASP A 62 -6.94 2.60 6.71
CA ASP A 62 -5.93 2.49 7.76
C ASP A 62 -6.56 1.99 9.06
N GLY A 63 -5.76 1.30 9.87
CA GLY A 63 -6.10 0.82 11.20
C GLY A 63 -5.07 1.22 12.26
N GLY A 64 -4.07 2.03 11.91
CA GLY A 64 -3.04 2.50 12.82
C GLY A 64 -3.50 3.65 13.72
N GLY A 65 -3.58 3.43 15.03
CA GLY A 65 -3.83 4.48 16.03
C GLY A 65 -5.28 4.97 16.13
N GLN A 66 -6.20 4.39 15.36
CA GLN A 66 -7.63 4.68 15.38
C GLN A 66 -8.40 3.59 16.16
N PRO A 67 -9.57 3.89 16.75
CA PRO A 67 -10.35 2.92 17.51
C PRO A 67 -10.95 1.82 16.62
N TYR A 68 -11.02 2.00 15.31
CA TYR A 68 -11.47 1.00 14.32
C TYR A 68 -10.93 1.37 12.91
N PRO A 69 -10.93 0.43 11.95
CA PRO A 69 -10.49 0.69 10.58
C PRO A 69 -11.31 1.79 9.90
N MET A 70 -10.63 2.77 9.31
CA MET A 70 -11.25 3.91 8.65
C MET A 70 -10.53 4.27 7.35
N MET A 71 -11.21 4.98 6.47
CA MET A 71 -10.57 5.58 5.30
C MET A 71 -9.61 6.70 5.74
N LEU A 72 -8.46 6.79 5.08
CA LEU A 72 -7.57 7.94 5.18
C LEU A 72 -8.32 9.24 4.82
N CYS A 73 -8.15 10.27 5.64
CA CYS A 73 -8.88 11.53 5.49
C CYS A 73 -8.33 12.36 4.34
N HIS A 74 -9.20 12.74 3.40
CA HIS A 74 -8.89 13.56 2.24
C HIS A 74 -10.01 14.57 1.96
N SER A 75 -9.67 15.65 1.27
CA SER A 75 -10.69 16.57 0.72
C SER A 75 -11.55 15.85 -0.33
N ILE A 76 -12.77 16.33 -0.55
CA ILE A 76 -13.66 15.79 -1.59
C ILE A 76 -12.99 15.89 -2.97
N THR A 77 -12.28 16.99 -3.22
CA THR A 77 -11.49 17.20 -4.44
C THR A 77 -10.43 16.11 -4.60
N ASN A 78 -9.59 15.86 -3.60
CA ASN A 78 -8.54 14.83 -3.68
C ASN A 78 -9.15 13.44 -3.86
N LEU A 79 -10.26 13.13 -3.18
CA LEU A 79 -10.98 11.86 -3.35
C LEU A 79 -11.47 11.66 -4.79
N ALA A 80 -11.93 12.72 -5.46
CA ALA A 80 -12.30 12.66 -6.86
C ALA A 80 -11.09 12.37 -7.77
N VAL A 81 -9.94 13.01 -7.52
CA VAL A 81 -8.68 12.73 -8.24
C VAL A 81 -8.27 11.27 -8.07
N PHE A 82 -8.26 10.75 -6.85
CA PHE A 82 -7.92 9.34 -6.60
C PHE A 82 -8.90 8.37 -7.27
N ALA A 83 -10.20 8.66 -7.23
CA ALA A 83 -11.20 7.85 -7.92
C ALA A 83 -10.96 7.82 -9.44
N GLY A 84 -10.57 8.96 -10.02
CA GLY A 84 -10.14 9.06 -11.43
C GLY A 84 -8.93 8.17 -11.73
N LEU A 85 -7.87 8.27 -10.92
CA LEU A 85 -6.67 7.44 -11.07
C LEU A 85 -6.99 5.94 -10.99
N PHE A 86 -7.75 5.51 -9.98
CA PHE A 86 -8.11 4.10 -9.80
C PHE A 86 -9.04 3.56 -10.88
N GLY A 87 -9.80 4.42 -11.56
CA GLY A 87 -10.65 4.06 -12.70
C GLY A 87 -9.91 3.85 -14.02
N LEU A 88 -8.63 4.23 -14.11
CA LEU A 88 -7.85 4.10 -15.35
C LEU A 88 -7.36 2.66 -15.56
N LYS A 89 -7.48 2.17 -16.80
CA LYS A 89 -7.03 0.83 -17.19
C LYS A 89 -5.54 0.58 -16.97
N CYS A 90 -4.69 1.61 -17.07
CA CYS A 90 -3.28 1.47 -16.77
C CYS A 90 -3.03 1.10 -15.30
N PHE A 91 -3.77 1.70 -14.36
CA PHE A 91 -3.64 1.39 -12.94
C PHE A 91 -4.27 0.05 -12.57
N GLU A 92 -5.39 -0.34 -13.19
CA GLU A 92 -5.91 -1.71 -13.07
C GLU A 92 -4.89 -2.75 -13.56
N ARG A 93 -4.23 -2.52 -14.71
CA ARG A 93 -3.19 -3.41 -15.26
C ARG A 93 -1.97 -3.50 -14.32
N ILE A 94 -1.44 -2.38 -13.83
CA ILE A 94 -0.34 -2.35 -12.86
C ILE A 94 -0.71 -3.12 -11.60
N SER A 95 -1.90 -2.85 -11.07
CA SER A 95 -2.37 -3.44 -9.82
C SER A 95 -2.58 -4.94 -9.95
N GLY A 96 -3.31 -5.38 -10.99
CA GLY A 96 -3.56 -6.79 -11.28
C GLY A 96 -2.28 -7.58 -11.52
N TRP A 97 -1.31 -7.02 -12.27
CA TRP A 97 -0.01 -7.67 -12.47
C TRP A 97 0.75 -7.83 -11.15
N THR A 98 0.77 -6.79 -10.31
CA THR A 98 1.40 -6.86 -8.99
C THR A 98 0.72 -7.91 -8.11
N ASN A 99 -0.60 -8.03 -8.18
CA ASN A 99 -1.39 -9.01 -7.43
C ASN A 99 -1.06 -10.46 -7.87
N VAL A 100 -0.97 -10.70 -9.18
CA VAL A 100 -0.59 -12.01 -9.74
C VAL A 100 0.83 -12.39 -9.35
N LEU A 101 1.78 -11.45 -9.44
CA LEU A 101 3.16 -11.70 -9.03
C LEU A 101 3.24 -12.02 -7.52
N PHE A 102 2.44 -11.35 -6.68
CA PHE A 102 2.39 -11.63 -5.26
C PHE A 102 1.86 -13.03 -4.96
N MET A 103 0.75 -13.41 -5.61
CA MET A 103 0.19 -14.76 -5.54
C MET A 103 1.20 -15.83 -6.01
N ALA A 104 1.89 -15.59 -7.12
CA ALA A 104 2.86 -16.54 -7.67
C ALA A 104 4.12 -16.69 -6.80
N PHE A 105 4.57 -15.61 -6.17
CA PHE A 105 5.80 -15.61 -5.38
C PHE A 105 5.61 -16.16 -3.96
N THR A 106 4.44 -15.92 -3.34
CA THR A 106 4.15 -16.34 -1.97
C THR A 106 2.64 -16.55 -1.78
N PRO A 107 2.10 -17.68 -2.27
CA PRO A 107 0.66 -17.93 -2.34
C PRO A 107 -0.01 -17.94 -0.95
N ASP A 108 0.63 -18.52 0.07
CA ASP A 108 0.06 -18.58 1.42
C ASP A 108 -0.07 -17.18 2.04
N LEU A 109 0.94 -16.32 1.84
CA LEU A 109 0.89 -14.94 2.30
C LEU A 109 -0.13 -14.11 1.51
N HIS A 110 -0.27 -14.38 0.21
CA HIS A 110 -1.29 -13.76 -0.62
C HIS A 110 -2.70 -14.12 -0.14
N GLU A 111 -2.95 -15.39 0.15
CA GLU A 111 -4.24 -15.87 0.68
C GLU A 111 -4.52 -15.30 2.07
N TYR A 112 -3.49 -15.16 2.91
CA TYR A 112 -3.63 -14.47 4.20
C TYR A 112 -4.05 -13.00 4.03
N TYR A 113 -3.50 -12.28 3.05
CA TYR A 113 -3.96 -10.93 2.70
C TYR A 113 -5.39 -10.94 2.17
N CYS A 114 -5.71 -11.85 1.25
CA CYS A 114 -7.03 -11.97 0.63
C CYS A 114 -8.12 -12.19 1.68
N SER A 115 -7.96 -13.22 2.51
CA SER A 115 -8.89 -13.59 3.59
C SER A 115 -9.06 -12.45 4.61
N THR A 116 -7.95 -11.90 5.13
CA THR A 116 -8.00 -10.81 6.11
C THR A 116 -8.75 -9.59 5.56
N VAL A 117 -8.46 -9.19 4.32
CA VAL A 117 -9.09 -8.02 3.71
C VAL A 117 -10.55 -8.31 3.35
N ASN A 118 -10.90 -9.49 2.86
CA ASN A 118 -12.29 -9.86 2.59
C ASN A 118 -13.13 -9.81 3.86
N SER A 119 -12.66 -10.45 4.93
CA SER A 119 -13.32 -10.37 6.23
C SER A 119 -13.51 -8.92 6.65
N LEU A 120 -12.46 -8.06 6.58
CA LEU A 120 -12.57 -6.64 6.94
C LEU A 120 -13.76 -5.95 6.26
N TYR A 121 -13.96 -6.16 4.96
CA TYR A 121 -15.06 -5.54 4.22
C TYR A 121 -16.42 -6.20 4.51
N GLU A 122 -16.47 -7.49 4.83
CA GLU A 122 -17.69 -8.19 5.25
C GLU A 122 -18.18 -7.69 6.62
N TRP A 123 -17.28 -7.58 7.60
CA TRP A 123 -17.57 -6.95 8.89
C TRP A 123 -18.05 -5.52 8.70
N ASP A 124 -17.39 -4.78 7.83
CA ASP A 124 -17.76 -3.41 7.55
C ASP A 124 -19.18 -3.26 7.03
N ALA A 125 -19.57 -4.17 6.13
CA ALA A 125 -20.92 -4.25 5.59
C ALA A 125 -21.95 -4.67 6.65
N SER A 126 -21.54 -5.40 7.69
CA SER A 126 -22.41 -5.77 8.81
C SER A 126 -22.58 -4.67 9.85
N GLN A 127 -21.76 -3.61 9.82
CA GLN A 127 -21.85 -2.50 10.79
C GLN A 127 -22.93 -1.48 10.40
N GLN A 128 -23.66 -0.97 11.38
CA GLN A 128 -24.55 0.18 11.19
C GLN A 128 -23.76 1.49 11.27
N ARG A 129 -23.17 1.93 10.15
CA ARG A 129 -22.34 3.14 10.11
C ARG A 129 -22.63 4.01 8.90
N ALA A 130 -22.53 5.33 9.09
CA ALA A 130 -22.86 6.31 8.06
C ALA A 130 -21.90 6.30 6.85
N LYS A 131 -20.67 5.80 7.01
CA LYS A 131 -19.65 5.77 5.96
C LYS A 131 -18.95 4.41 5.95
N HIS A 132 -19.18 3.62 4.91
CA HIS A 132 -18.54 2.33 4.70
C HIS A 132 -17.14 2.44 4.07
N LEU A 133 -16.34 1.37 4.24
CA LEU A 133 -14.99 1.27 3.72
C LEU A 133 -15.10 1.10 2.21
N LYS A 134 -14.12 1.64 1.49
CA LYS A 134 -14.05 1.48 0.05
C LYS A 134 -12.72 0.85 -0.31
N ARG A 135 -12.76 -0.08 -1.25
CA ARG A 135 -11.53 -0.60 -1.85
C ARG A 135 -11.02 0.39 -2.89
N ASN A 136 -9.70 0.50 -3.01
CA ASN A 136 -9.06 1.23 -4.10
C ASN A 136 -9.29 0.52 -5.44
N PHE A 137 -9.25 -0.81 -5.47
CA PHE A 137 -9.61 -1.63 -6.62
C PHE A 137 -10.51 -2.80 -6.22
N ARG A 138 -11.20 -3.40 -7.20
CA ARG A 138 -11.89 -4.69 -7.00
C ARG A 138 -10.91 -5.74 -6.48
N ALA A 139 -11.39 -6.67 -5.66
CA ALA A 139 -10.55 -7.70 -5.02
C ALA A 139 -9.72 -8.53 -6.01
N VAL A 140 -10.22 -8.76 -7.22
CA VAL A 140 -9.50 -9.46 -8.30
C VAL A 140 -8.21 -8.74 -8.73
N PHE A 141 -8.16 -7.41 -8.61
CA PHE A 141 -7.00 -6.61 -9.01
C PHE A 141 -6.03 -6.34 -7.86
N SER A 142 -6.48 -6.38 -6.61
CA SER A 142 -5.62 -6.06 -5.46
C SER A 142 -6.15 -6.64 -4.16
N VAL A 143 -5.25 -7.29 -3.42
CA VAL A 143 -5.45 -7.68 -2.01
C VAL A 143 -5.00 -6.61 -1.02
N PHE A 144 -4.61 -5.43 -1.50
CA PHE A 144 -4.13 -4.34 -0.64
C PHE A 144 -5.24 -3.34 -0.31
N THR A 145 -5.28 -2.85 0.93
CA THR A 145 -6.28 -1.87 1.37
C THR A 145 -5.91 -0.42 1.06
N THR A 146 -4.63 -0.16 0.80
CA THR A 146 -4.07 1.19 0.76
C THR A 146 -3.06 1.30 -0.37
N ALA A 147 -2.93 2.48 -0.93
CA ALA A 147 -1.93 2.79 -1.92
C ALA A 147 -1.33 4.17 -1.68
N THR A 148 -0.09 4.37 -2.14
CA THR A 148 0.58 5.67 -2.19
C THR A 148 0.94 6.00 -3.63
N PHE A 149 0.55 7.19 -4.07
CA PHE A 149 1.07 7.81 -5.29
C PHE A 149 2.21 8.74 -4.92
N ASN A 150 3.42 8.48 -5.42
CA ASN A 150 4.52 9.42 -5.43
C ASN A 150 4.58 10.02 -6.83
N PHE A 151 4.11 11.25 -6.95
CA PHE A 151 3.71 11.84 -8.21
C PHE A 151 4.86 12.28 -9.13
N GLY A 152 6.12 12.02 -8.77
CA GLY A 152 7.27 12.39 -9.61
C GLY A 152 7.39 13.91 -9.85
N PRO A 153 8.02 14.35 -10.95
CA PRO A 153 8.79 13.53 -11.90
C PRO A 153 10.10 13.01 -11.32
N ILE A 154 10.54 13.51 -10.15
CA ILE A 154 11.76 13.06 -9.47
C ILE A 154 11.39 12.52 -8.08
N THR A 155 11.15 11.21 -8.02
CA THR A 155 10.85 10.50 -6.76
C THR A 155 12.13 9.96 -6.14
N VAL A 156 12.75 10.72 -5.23
CA VAL A 156 13.92 10.29 -4.44
C VAL A 156 13.54 10.24 -2.97
N THR A 157 13.70 9.07 -2.35
CA THR A 157 13.45 8.86 -0.92
C THR A 157 14.76 8.82 -0.17
N PHE A 158 14.79 9.42 1.03
CA PHE A 158 15.92 9.24 1.93
C PHE A 158 15.84 7.84 2.57
N PRO A 159 16.96 7.26 3.01
CA PRO A 159 16.96 5.95 3.67
C PRO A 159 16.02 5.94 4.89
N HIS A 160 14.92 5.17 4.80
CA HIS A 160 13.86 5.10 5.81
C HIS A 160 13.35 3.67 6.01
N ILE A 161 12.56 3.48 7.07
CA ILE A 161 11.74 2.29 7.29
C ILE A 161 10.24 2.67 7.26
N ASP A 162 9.41 1.72 6.87
CA ASP A 162 7.96 1.82 6.90
C ASP A 162 7.41 1.08 8.13
N PHE A 163 7.66 1.63 9.32
CA PHE A 163 7.29 1.03 10.61
C PHE A 163 5.80 0.65 10.77
N GLY A 164 4.91 1.20 9.93
CA GLY A 164 3.48 0.90 9.91
C GLY A 164 3.08 -0.31 9.05
N ASN A 165 4.01 -0.85 8.25
CA ASN A 165 3.75 -1.98 7.34
C ASN A 165 3.98 -3.33 8.01
N LEU A 166 3.38 -4.39 7.46
CA LEU A 166 3.78 -5.75 7.77
C LEU A 166 5.16 -6.04 7.19
N ALA A 167 6.02 -6.70 7.95
CA ALA A 167 7.41 -6.96 7.60
C ALA A 167 7.64 -8.26 6.78
N ILE A 168 6.65 -8.73 6.01
CA ILE A 168 6.64 -10.12 5.53
C ILE A 168 7.06 -10.25 4.05
N LEU A 169 6.51 -9.45 3.12
CA LEU A 169 6.83 -9.59 1.68
C LEU A 169 8.12 -8.85 1.27
N ILE A 170 8.19 -7.55 1.58
CA ILE A 170 9.43 -6.79 1.58
C ILE A 170 9.55 -6.35 3.02
N PRO A 171 10.65 -6.64 3.74
CA PRO A 171 10.76 -6.30 5.15
C PRO A 171 10.99 -4.80 5.36
N SER A 172 10.23 -3.92 4.68
CA SER A 172 10.38 -2.47 4.71
C SER A 172 10.13 -1.86 6.08
N ALA A 173 9.43 -2.57 6.97
CA ALA A 173 9.25 -2.18 8.36
C ALA A 173 10.51 -2.34 9.23
N ILE A 174 11.47 -3.18 8.81
CA ILE A 174 12.69 -3.50 9.58
C ILE A 174 13.98 -3.21 8.80
N LEU A 175 13.93 -3.21 7.47
CA LEU A 175 15.06 -2.91 6.59
C LEU A 175 14.96 -1.46 6.10
N ARG A 176 16.04 -0.71 6.36
CA ARG A 176 16.20 0.65 5.84
C ARG A 176 16.37 0.59 4.33
N HIS A 177 15.55 1.35 3.61
CA HIS A 177 15.55 1.35 2.15
C HIS A 177 15.39 2.78 1.60
N SER A 178 15.86 2.98 0.36
CA SER A 178 15.78 4.22 -0.40
C SER A 178 15.86 3.93 -1.89
N ASN A 179 15.41 4.86 -2.72
CA ASN A 179 15.59 4.77 -4.17
C ASN A 179 16.84 5.55 -4.62
N VAL A 180 17.60 4.99 -5.57
CA VAL A 180 18.78 5.64 -6.17
C VAL A 180 18.38 6.90 -6.94
N LYS A 181 19.28 7.89 -7.02
CA LYS A 181 19.07 9.07 -7.88
C LYS A 181 18.95 8.65 -9.34
N ILE A 182 18.15 9.39 -10.10
CA ILE A 182 17.98 9.22 -11.55
C ILE A 182 18.92 10.17 -12.30
N GLN A 183 19.23 9.85 -13.55
CA GLN A 183 20.08 10.67 -14.41
C GLN A 183 19.36 11.96 -14.84
N PRO A 184 20.10 13.01 -15.24
CA PRO A 184 19.49 14.18 -15.86
C PRO A 184 18.61 13.78 -17.06
N GLY A 185 17.38 14.27 -17.09
CA GLY A 185 16.39 13.96 -18.14
C GLY A 185 15.54 12.71 -17.90
N GLU A 186 15.83 11.89 -16.89
CA GLU A 186 14.98 10.77 -16.51
C GLU A 186 13.81 11.22 -15.63
N HIS A 187 12.66 10.56 -15.79
CA HIS A 187 11.48 10.78 -14.96
C HIS A 187 11.16 9.48 -14.19
N ARG A 188 10.80 9.60 -12.91
CA ARG A 188 10.38 8.50 -12.04
C ARG A 188 9.14 8.84 -11.24
N TYR A 189 8.11 8.05 -11.50
CA TYR A 189 6.86 7.98 -10.74
C TYR A 189 6.85 6.67 -9.93
N LEU A 190 6.17 6.66 -8.79
CA LEU A 190 6.02 5.45 -8.00
C LEU A 190 4.60 5.30 -7.46
N PHE A 191 3.94 4.23 -7.88
CA PHE A 191 2.69 3.76 -7.31
C PHE A 191 2.98 2.55 -6.43
N THR A 192 2.59 2.61 -5.15
CA THR A 192 2.85 1.55 -4.17
C THR A 192 1.55 1.10 -3.56
N GLN A 193 1.35 -0.20 -3.41
CA GLN A 193 0.20 -0.77 -2.71
C GLN A 193 0.67 -1.50 -1.44
N PHE A 194 -0.10 -1.37 -0.37
CA PHE A 194 0.20 -1.97 0.92
C PHE A 194 -1.07 -2.12 1.76
N THR A 195 -0.99 -2.93 2.80
CA THR A 195 -2.03 -3.02 3.84
C THR A 195 -1.36 -2.67 5.17
N PRO A 196 -1.79 -1.60 5.86
CA PRO A 196 -1.25 -1.22 7.15
C PRO A 196 -1.32 -2.38 8.15
N ALA A 197 -0.28 -2.58 8.95
CA ALA A 197 -0.21 -3.68 9.89
C ALA A 197 -1.29 -3.62 10.99
N GLY A 198 -1.94 -2.47 11.17
CA GLY A 198 -3.10 -2.33 12.05
C GLY A 198 -4.30 -3.16 11.57
N ILE A 199 -4.45 -3.36 10.25
CA ILE A 199 -5.54 -4.16 9.67
C ILE A 199 -5.41 -5.64 10.06
N PHE A 200 -4.21 -6.21 9.98
CA PHE A 200 -3.96 -7.61 10.36
C PHE A 200 -3.99 -7.86 11.86
N ARG A 201 -3.92 -6.79 12.66
CA ARG A 201 -4.09 -6.84 14.11
C ARG A 201 -5.53 -6.58 14.53
N TRP A 202 -6.36 -6.14 13.59
CA TRP A 202 -7.77 -5.92 13.84
C TRP A 202 -8.46 -7.28 13.86
N ASP A 203 -8.73 -7.77 15.05
CA ASP A 203 -9.53 -8.96 15.21
C ASP A 203 -10.98 -8.58 14.94
N ILE A 204 -11.43 -9.03 13.78
CA ILE A 204 -12.75 -8.75 13.25
C ILE A 204 -13.88 -9.29 14.12
N ASN A 205 -13.56 -10.26 14.99
CA ASN A 205 -14.50 -10.86 15.92
C ASN A 205 -14.61 -10.08 17.24
N THR A 206 -13.75 -9.09 17.52
CA THR A 206 -13.62 -8.51 18.87
C THR A 206 -13.48 -6.99 18.90
N ALA A 207 -14.02 -6.29 17.90
CA ALA A 207 -14.14 -4.83 17.88
C ALA A 207 -14.85 -4.22 19.13
N ALA A 208 -15.44 -5.05 20.00
CA ALA A 208 -16.12 -4.63 21.23
C ALA A 208 -15.61 -5.30 22.53
N SER A 209 -14.63 -6.22 22.51
CA SER A 209 -14.22 -7.00 23.72
C SER A 209 -12.86 -6.54 24.28
N THR A 210 -12.89 -5.93 25.47
CA THR A 210 -11.72 -5.57 26.30
C THR A 210 -11.49 -6.55 27.45
N SER A 211 -12.06 -7.77 27.36
CA SER A 211 -11.98 -8.73 28.45
C SER A 211 -10.52 -9.08 28.77
N PRO A 212 -10.17 -9.34 30.04
CA PRO A 212 -8.82 -9.78 30.41
C PRO A 212 -8.37 -11.05 29.66
N GLN A 213 -9.31 -11.95 29.37
CA GLN A 213 -9.07 -13.19 28.63
C GLN A 213 -8.71 -12.91 27.16
N GLU A 214 -9.42 -12.00 26.49
CA GLU A 214 -9.10 -11.57 25.13
C GLU A 214 -7.72 -10.91 25.05
N ARG A 215 -7.39 -10.06 26.05
CA ARG A 215 -6.08 -9.42 26.15
C ARG A 215 -4.96 -10.44 26.33
N ALA A 216 -5.16 -11.44 27.19
CA ALA A 216 -4.20 -12.52 27.40
C ALA A 216 -4.00 -13.35 26.12
N ARG A 217 -5.09 -13.72 25.42
CA ARG A 217 -5.02 -14.42 24.13
C ARG A 217 -4.25 -13.59 23.09
N ARG A 218 -4.56 -12.30 22.94
CA ARG A 218 -3.85 -11.39 22.03
C ARG A 218 -2.36 -11.29 22.35
N GLN A 219 -1.99 -11.33 23.63
CA GLN A 219 -0.60 -11.29 24.06
C GLN A 219 0.13 -12.61 23.76
N ALA A 220 -0.54 -13.76 23.96
CA ALA A 220 -0.03 -15.07 23.53
C ALA A 220 0.16 -15.13 22.00
N ASP A 221 -0.85 -14.73 21.23
CA ASP A 221 -0.76 -14.69 19.77
C ASP A 221 0.38 -13.77 19.30
N ARG A 222 0.60 -12.62 19.96
CA ARG A 222 1.72 -11.72 19.64
C ARG A 222 3.08 -12.40 19.77
N ALA A 223 3.26 -13.30 20.74
CA ALA A 223 4.53 -13.97 20.97
C ALA A 223 4.89 -14.95 19.83
N VAL A 224 3.89 -15.56 19.20
CA VAL A 224 4.07 -16.59 18.16
C VAL A 224 3.82 -16.08 16.74
N ARG A 225 3.14 -14.94 16.56
CA ARG A 225 2.72 -14.42 15.25
C ARG A 225 3.87 -14.23 14.25
N TRP A 226 5.08 -13.92 14.73
CA TRP A 226 6.23 -13.81 13.84
C TRP A 226 6.61 -15.17 13.22
N GLN A 227 6.48 -16.28 13.97
CA GLN A 227 6.78 -17.63 13.49
C GLN A 227 5.77 -18.02 12.42
N GLU A 228 4.48 -17.78 12.67
CA GLU A 228 3.42 -18.01 11.69
C GLU A 228 3.60 -17.12 10.44
N GLY A 229 4.02 -15.86 10.63
CA GLY A 229 4.36 -14.94 9.55
C GLY A 229 5.46 -15.48 8.63
N VAL A 230 6.53 -16.02 9.21
CA VAL A 230 7.68 -16.57 8.46
C VAL A 230 7.29 -17.85 7.71
N LYS A 231 6.42 -18.70 8.27
CA LYS A 231 5.96 -19.93 7.61
C LYS A 231 5.20 -19.68 6.31
N MET A 232 4.57 -18.51 6.15
CA MET A 232 3.88 -18.14 4.92
C MET A 232 4.82 -17.65 3.80
N CYS A 233 6.08 -17.36 4.12
CA CYS A 233 7.07 -17.00 3.11
C CYS A 233 7.50 -18.25 2.33
N THR A 234 7.52 -18.14 1.01
CA THR A 234 8.04 -19.21 0.16
C THR A 234 9.56 -19.32 0.36
N ILE A 235 10.01 -20.51 0.77
CA ILE A 235 11.41 -20.89 0.80
C ILE A 235 11.73 -21.50 -0.56
N TRP A 236 12.53 -20.80 -1.36
CA TRP A 236 13.07 -21.33 -2.60
C TRP A 236 14.34 -22.10 -2.26
N GLU A 237 14.29 -23.42 -2.31
CA GLU A 237 15.50 -24.24 -2.29
C GLU A 237 16.28 -23.98 -3.57
N ALA A 238 17.57 -23.68 -3.45
CA ALA A 238 18.44 -23.65 -4.62
C ALA A 238 18.46 -25.08 -5.18
N THR A 239 17.79 -25.31 -6.31
CA THR A 239 17.92 -26.57 -7.03
C THR A 239 19.39 -26.71 -7.39
N GLY A 240 20.07 -27.69 -6.78
CA GLY A 240 21.41 -28.09 -7.16
C GLY A 240 21.42 -28.41 -8.64
N GLY A 241 22.22 -27.69 -9.41
CA GLY A 241 22.40 -27.94 -10.83
C GLY A 241 22.87 -29.37 -11.05
N HIS A 242 22.16 -30.08 -11.92
CA HIS A 242 22.68 -31.23 -12.66
C HIS A 242 23.04 -30.78 -14.07
#